data_AF-A0ABD4PP04-F1
#
_entry.id   AF-A0ABD4PP04-F1
#
_cell.length_a   1.000
_cell.length_b   1.000
_cell.length_c   1.000
_cell.angle_alpha   90.00
_cell.angle_beta   90.00
_cell.angle_gamma   90.00
#
_symmetry.space_group_name_H-M   'P 1'
#
loop_
_entity.id
_entity.type
_entity.pdbx_description
1 polymer ?
#
loop_
_entity_poly.entity_id
_entity_poly.type
_entity_poly.pdbx_seq_one_letter_code
_entity_poly.pdbx_strand_id
1 'polypeptide(L)'
;FPATERILFAEHYQGPYRPKDAGYEAKGRALKQHVMAPLIAYFRDARAALGITAKQIVDATGKKNMVSHWFSASQWQLPNESDYLKLQSLFARVAEEKHQRGVLEKPHHQLLETYTSLNRQYAELQSEYKHLRRYFGVTAQVPYTDVWTHKPVQYYPGKHPCEKPAEMLQQIIS
;
A
#
# COMPACT_ATOMS: atom_id res chain seq x y z
N PHE A 1 11.66 -48.50 -14.53
CA PHE A 1 11.62 -47.09 -14.11
C PHE A 1 10.34 -46.87 -13.31
N PRO A 2 10.37 -46.37 -12.06
CA PRO A 2 9.15 -46.02 -11.37
C PRO A 2 8.48 -44.84 -12.10
N ALA A 3 7.23 -45.04 -12.55
CA ALA A 3 6.43 -43.99 -13.14
C ALA A 3 6.04 -43.01 -12.03
N THR A 4 6.70 -41.86 -11.97
CA THR A 4 6.40 -40.78 -11.03
C THR A 4 5.79 -39.63 -11.80
N GLU A 5 4.57 -39.25 -11.45
CA GLU A 5 3.94 -38.05 -11.99
C GLU A 5 4.48 -36.84 -11.23
N ARG A 6 5.24 -35.97 -11.90
CA ARG A 6 5.73 -34.72 -11.32
C ARG A 6 4.81 -33.60 -11.78
N ILE A 7 4.16 -32.92 -10.84
CA ILE A 7 3.49 -31.65 -11.12
C ILE A 7 4.56 -30.56 -11.07
N LEU A 8 4.92 -30.01 -12.22
CA LEU A 8 5.72 -28.81 -12.30
C LEU A 8 4.79 -27.62 -12.03
N PHE A 9 4.85 -27.05 -10.83
CA PHE A 9 4.35 -25.69 -10.64
C PHE A 9 5.32 -24.75 -11.38
N ALA A 10 5.00 -24.44 -12.63
CA ALA A 10 5.64 -23.32 -13.30
C ALA A 10 5.16 -22.04 -12.60
N GLU A 11 6.01 -21.45 -11.76
CA GLU A 11 5.91 -20.02 -11.54
C GLU A 11 6.11 -19.31 -12.88
N HIS A 12 5.36 -18.24 -13.10
CA HIS A 12 5.61 -17.29 -14.15
C HIS A 12 6.94 -16.56 -13.84
N TYR A 13 8.10 -17.11 -14.22
CA TYR A 13 9.30 -16.28 -14.42
C TYR A 13 10.48 -17.00 -15.09
N GLN A 14 10.85 -16.59 -16.32
CA GLN A 14 12.14 -16.88 -16.97
C GLN A 14 13.05 -15.64 -16.98
N GLY A 15 13.13 -14.90 -15.86
CA GLY A 15 13.96 -13.70 -15.74
C GLY A 15 15.02 -13.83 -14.65
N PRO A 16 16.12 -13.05 -14.71
CA PRO A 16 17.12 -13.04 -13.66
C PRO A 16 16.48 -12.70 -12.31
N TYR A 17 16.99 -13.33 -11.25
CA TYR A 17 16.54 -13.16 -9.86
C TYR A 17 16.32 -11.67 -9.53
N ARG A 18 15.06 -11.29 -9.32
CA ARG A 18 14.71 -9.99 -8.73
C ARG A 18 14.63 -10.19 -7.22
N PRO A 19 15.33 -9.40 -6.39
CA PRO A 19 15.14 -9.43 -4.95
C PRO A 19 13.66 -9.19 -4.64
N LYS A 20 13.10 -9.97 -3.69
CA LYS A 20 11.70 -9.95 -3.19
C LYS A 20 10.95 -8.70 -3.64
N ASP A 21 10.04 -8.87 -4.60
CA ASP A 21 9.28 -7.77 -5.18
C ASP A 21 8.73 -6.85 -4.10
N ALA A 22 9.25 -5.62 -4.07
CA ALA A 22 8.69 -4.51 -3.30
C ALA A 22 7.27 -4.11 -3.79
N GLY A 23 6.63 -4.94 -4.63
CA GLY A 23 5.32 -4.71 -5.21
C GLY A 23 4.22 -4.54 -4.16
N TYR A 24 4.25 -5.31 -3.07
CA TYR A 24 3.30 -5.12 -1.95
C TYR A 24 3.47 -3.74 -1.31
N GLU A 25 4.70 -3.37 -0.96
CA GLU A 25 4.99 -2.08 -0.33
C GLU A 25 4.76 -0.89 -1.28
N ALA A 26 5.05 -1.07 -2.57
CA ALA A 26 4.78 -0.07 -3.61
C ALA A 26 3.26 0.12 -3.80
N LYS A 27 2.48 -0.97 -3.89
CA LYS A 27 1.01 -0.91 -3.94
C LYS A 27 0.43 -0.30 -2.67
N GLY A 28 0.97 -0.65 -1.49
CA GLY A 28 0.56 -0.03 -0.22
C GLY A 28 0.82 1.47 -0.16
N ARG A 29 1.99 1.92 -0.65
CA ARG A 29 2.32 3.35 -0.79
C ARG A 29 1.37 4.07 -1.75
N ALA A 30 1.13 3.48 -2.93
CA ALA A 30 0.19 4.04 -3.91
C ALA A 30 -1.24 4.13 -3.36
N LEU A 31 -1.70 3.10 -2.64
CA LEU A 31 -3.00 3.10 -1.98
C LEU A 31 -3.09 4.22 -0.94
N LYS A 32 -2.08 4.37 -0.08
CA LYS A 32 -2.05 5.45 0.91
C LYS A 32 -2.10 6.83 0.25
N GLN A 33 -1.34 7.03 -0.84
CA GLN A 33 -1.37 8.27 -1.61
C GLN A 33 -2.76 8.57 -2.19
N HIS A 34 -3.43 7.55 -2.70
CA HIS A 34 -4.77 7.68 -3.26
C HIS A 34 -5.81 8.02 -2.18
N VAL A 35 -5.81 7.29 -1.07
CA VAL A 35 -6.75 7.55 0.05
C VAL A 35 -6.51 8.92 0.66
N MET A 36 -5.26 9.34 0.80
CA MET A 36 -4.89 10.65 1.37
C MET A 36 -4.99 11.81 0.37
N ALA A 37 -5.40 11.56 -0.89
CA ALA A 37 -5.43 12.56 -1.95
C ALA A 37 -6.19 13.85 -1.58
N PRO A 38 -7.34 13.82 -0.88
CA PRO A 38 -8.05 15.06 -0.51
C PRO A 38 -7.22 16.00 0.36
N LEU A 39 -6.47 15.45 1.33
CA LEU A 39 -5.60 16.24 2.20
C LEU A 39 -4.32 16.66 1.46
N ILE A 40 -3.73 15.78 0.67
CA ILE A 40 -2.55 16.10 -0.15
C ILE A 40 -2.86 17.27 -1.10
N ALA A 41 -3.99 17.21 -1.80
CA ALA A 41 -4.44 18.25 -2.73
C ALA A 41 -4.67 19.57 -1.99
N TYR A 42 -5.34 19.55 -0.83
CA TYR A 42 -5.57 20.75 -0.02
C TYR A 42 -4.28 21.53 0.27
N PHE A 43 -3.22 20.85 0.74
CA PHE A 43 -1.94 21.51 1.02
C PHE A 43 -1.19 21.90 -0.26
N ARG A 44 -1.11 20.99 -1.23
CA ARG A 44 -0.36 21.21 -2.49
C ARG A 44 -0.94 22.36 -3.29
N ASP A 45 -2.25 22.40 -3.43
CA ASP A 45 -2.96 23.36 -4.29
C ASP A 45 -2.93 24.74 -3.64
N ALA A 46 -3.07 24.85 -2.32
CA ALA A 46 -2.85 26.11 -1.60
C ALA A 46 -1.43 26.65 -1.80
N ARG A 47 -0.42 25.78 -1.71
CA ARG A 47 0.98 26.15 -1.92
C ARG A 47 1.22 26.62 -3.36
N ALA A 48 0.65 25.92 -4.33
CA ALA A 48 0.77 26.24 -5.75
C ALA A 48 0.07 27.58 -6.07
N ALA A 49 -1.12 27.81 -5.54
CA ALA A 49 -1.89 29.04 -5.75
C ALA A 49 -1.12 30.29 -5.31
N LEU A 50 -0.46 30.23 -4.14
CA LEU A 50 0.32 31.35 -3.61
C LEU A 50 1.79 31.33 -4.05
N GLY A 51 2.22 30.34 -4.82
CA GLY A 51 3.62 30.19 -5.24
C GLY A 51 4.61 30.14 -4.07
N ILE A 52 4.22 29.55 -2.93
CA ILE A 52 5.04 29.53 -1.72
C ILE A 52 6.21 28.57 -1.91
N THR A 53 7.42 29.11 -1.74
CA THR A 53 8.66 28.36 -1.92
C THR A 53 8.95 27.46 -0.72
N ALA A 54 9.73 26.40 -0.95
CA ALA A 54 10.20 25.54 0.15
C ALA A 54 10.98 26.35 1.19
N LYS A 55 11.80 27.31 0.74
CA LYS A 55 12.59 28.19 1.62
C LYS A 55 11.70 28.97 2.60
N GLN A 56 10.62 29.60 2.12
CA GLN A 56 9.68 30.33 2.99
C GLN A 56 9.04 29.42 4.05
N ILE A 57 8.70 28.18 3.69
CA ILE A 57 8.16 27.21 4.64
C ILE A 57 9.20 26.83 5.71
N VAL A 58 10.46 26.62 5.30
CA VAL A 58 11.56 26.33 6.23
C VAL A 58 11.80 27.51 7.16
N ASP A 59 11.82 28.74 6.64
CA ASP A 59 12.04 29.94 7.43
C ASP A 59 10.91 30.14 8.46
N ALA A 60 9.65 29.83 8.10
CA ALA A 60 8.51 29.94 9.01
C ALA A 60 8.42 28.81 10.05
N THR A 61 8.78 27.58 9.69
CA THR A 61 8.58 26.38 10.54
C THR A 61 9.84 25.89 11.24
N GLY A 62 11.02 26.24 10.72
CA GLY A 62 12.32 25.68 11.11
C GLY A 62 12.58 24.26 10.60
N LYS A 63 11.66 23.65 9.83
CA LYS A 63 11.69 22.21 9.51
C LYS A 63 11.97 21.93 8.04
N LYS A 64 13.25 21.92 7.67
CA LYS A 64 13.72 21.64 6.30
C LYS A 64 13.21 20.31 5.73
N ASN A 65 13.30 19.25 6.51
CA ASN A 65 12.97 17.90 6.03
C ASN A 65 11.45 17.67 5.92
N MET A 66 10.62 18.52 6.51
CA MET A 66 9.17 18.31 6.56
C MET A 66 8.40 18.90 5.38
N VAL A 67 9.03 19.80 4.60
CA VAL A 67 8.38 20.44 3.45
C VAL A 67 7.86 19.41 2.44
N SER A 68 8.66 18.37 2.15
CA SER A 68 8.24 17.28 1.26
C SER A 68 7.09 16.47 1.86
N HIS A 69 7.14 16.17 3.16
CA HIS A 69 6.10 15.40 3.85
C HIS A 69 4.76 16.13 3.92
N TRP A 70 4.73 17.47 3.97
CA TRP A 70 3.47 18.20 4.03
C TRP A 70 2.85 18.50 2.65
N PHE A 71 3.69 18.61 1.61
CA PHE A 71 3.28 19.13 0.30
C PHE A 71 3.51 18.16 -0.88
N SER A 72 3.95 16.92 -0.62
CA SER A 72 4.12 15.86 -1.64
C SER A 72 3.40 14.58 -1.26
N ALA A 73 2.94 13.83 -2.28
CA ALA A 73 2.23 12.57 -2.09
C ALA A 73 3.13 11.45 -1.52
N SER A 74 4.40 11.38 -1.95
CA SER A 74 5.26 10.20 -1.75
C SER A 74 5.37 9.73 -0.30
N GLN A 75 5.43 10.67 0.65
CA GLN A 75 5.56 10.40 2.08
C GLN A 75 4.70 11.37 2.89
N TRP A 76 3.47 11.60 2.42
CA TRP A 76 2.62 12.62 3.01
C TRP A 76 2.32 12.38 4.49
N GLN A 77 2.38 13.44 5.30
CA GLN A 77 2.02 13.46 6.71
C GLN A 77 1.26 14.75 7.04
N LEU A 78 0.27 14.64 7.92
CA LEU A 78 -0.43 15.81 8.46
C LEU A 78 0.51 16.57 9.42
N PRO A 79 0.72 17.89 9.24
CA PRO A 79 1.44 18.70 10.23
C PRO A 79 0.73 18.64 11.60
N ASN A 80 1.51 18.70 12.68
CA ASN A 80 0.92 18.95 14.00
C ASN A 80 0.34 20.36 14.07
N GLU A 81 -0.44 20.64 15.11
CA GLU A 81 -1.14 21.91 15.27
C GLU A 81 -0.20 23.12 15.28
N SER A 82 0.91 23.05 16.01
CA SER A 82 1.88 24.15 16.09
C SER A 82 2.51 24.48 14.73
N ASP A 83 2.92 23.46 13.97
CA ASP A 83 3.48 23.65 12.64
C ASP A 83 2.39 24.15 11.66
N TYR A 84 1.17 23.62 11.78
CA TYR A 84 0.05 24.04 10.95
C TYR A 84 -0.30 25.52 11.17
N LEU A 85 -0.33 25.99 12.42
CA LEU A 85 -0.56 27.41 12.73
C LEU A 85 0.52 28.32 12.09
N LYS A 86 1.80 27.91 12.14
CA LYS A 86 2.89 28.65 11.47
C LYS A 86 2.69 28.68 9.95
N LEU A 87 2.24 27.57 9.35
CA LEU A 87 1.90 27.51 7.94
C LEU A 87 0.70 28.42 7.62
N GLN A 88 -0.35 28.43 8.44
CA GLN A 88 -1.50 29.32 8.26
C GLN A 88 -1.09 30.79 8.28
N SER A 89 -0.28 31.21 9.26
CA SER A 89 0.23 32.59 9.33
C SER A 89 1.08 32.97 8.11
N LEU A 90 1.94 32.06 7.64
CA LEU A 90 2.73 32.28 6.44
C LEU A 90 1.83 32.45 5.20
N PHE A 91 0.85 31.55 5.03
CA PHE A 91 -0.04 31.56 3.87
C PHE A 91 -0.96 32.79 3.89
N ALA A 92 -1.48 33.18 5.05
CA ALA A 92 -2.29 34.39 5.22
C ALA A 92 -1.51 35.64 4.82
N ARG A 93 -0.29 35.81 5.34
CA ARG A 93 0.57 36.94 4.99
C ARG A 93 0.85 37.03 3.49
N VAL A 94 1.22 35.91 2.86
CA VAL A 94 1.53 35.89 1.42
C VAL A 94 0.28 36.11 0.57
N ALA A 95 -0.87 35.61 1.01
CA ALA A 95 -2.15 35.86 0.35
C ALA A 95 -2.55 37.34 0.38
N GLU A 96 -2.35 38.01 1.52
CA GLU A 96 -2.56 39.45 1.65
C GLU A 96 -1.61 40.25 0.75
N GLU A 97 -0.31 39.95 0.79
CA GLU A 97 0.72 40.61 -0.05
C GLU A 97 0.43 40.48 -1.55
N LYS A 98 -0.15 39.35 -1.96
CA LYS A 98 -0.48 39.08 -3.38
C LYS A 98 -1.91 39.43 -3.77
N HIS A 99 -2.74 39.86 -2.82
CA HIS A 99 -4.19 40.02 -3.00
C HIS A 99 -4.85 38.79 -3.66
N GLN A 100 -4.44 37.58 -3.27
CA GLN A 100 -4.87 36.32 -3.88
C GLN A 100 -5.57 35.41 -2.87
N ARG A 101 -6.52 34.60 -3.36
CA ARG A 101 -7.10 33.48 -2.59
C ARG A 101 -6.15 32.28 -2.62
N GLY A 102 -6.00 31.57 -1.51
CA GLY A 102 -5.11 30.40 -1.41
C GLY A 102 -4.64 30.07 0.01
N VAL A 103 -5.41 30.47 1.02
CA VAL A 103 -5.06 30.29 2.43
C VAL A 103 -5.41 28.89 2.94
N LEU A 104 -4.69 28.45 3.95
CA LEU A 104 -5.04 27.26 4.72
C LEU A 104 -6.13 27.61 5.73
N GLU A 105 -7.39 27.60 5.31
CA GLU A 105 -8.51 28.13 6.12
C GLU A 105 -9.05 27.13 7.15
N LYS A 106 -8.94 25.83 6.87
CA LYS A 106 -9.54 24.80 7.73
C LYS A 106 -8.89 24.79 9.10
N PRO A 107 -9.65 24.73 10.21
CA PRO A 107 -9.06 24.55 11.53
C PRO A 107 -8.43 23.15 11.63
N HIS A 108 -7.39 23.04 12.48
CA HIS A 108 -6.60 21.80 12.58
C HIS A 108 -7.44 20.58 12.96
N HIS A 109 -8.42 20.72 13.86
CA HIS A 109 -9.27 19.61 14.29
C HIS A 109 -10.06 18.97 13.14
N GLN A 110 -10.57 19.76 12.18
CA GLN A 110 -11.28 19.23 11.01
C GLN A 110 -10.33 18.44 10.08
N LEU A 111 -9.08 18.88 9.96
CA LEU A 111 -8.06 18.14 9.21
C LEU A 111 -7.72 16.82 9.91
N LEU A 112 -7.65 16.83 11.24
CA LEU A 112 -7.38 15.64 12.05
C LEU A 112 -8.53 14.62 11.95
N GLU A 113 -9.78 15.06 12.01
CA GLU A 113 -10.96 14.22 11.79
C GLU A 113 -10.94 13.58 10.40
N THR A 114 -10.71 14.39 9.37
CA THR A 114 -10.60 13.91 7.98
C THR A 114 -9.47 12.90 7.86
N TYR A 115 -8.29 13.20 8.41
CA TYR A 115 -7.14 12.30 8.41
C TYR A 115 -7.45 10.98 9.10
N THR A 116 -8.14 11.02 10.24
CA THR A 116 -8.48 9.83 11.03
C THR A 116 -9.47 8.95 10.26
N SER A 117 -10.49 9.54 9.64
CA SER A 117 -11.43 8.83 8.77
C SER A 117 -10.73 8.17 7.57
N LEU A 118 -9.88 8.91 6.86
CA LEU A 118 -9.12 8.39 5.72
C LEU A 118 -8.13 7.29 6.16
N ASN A 119 -7.49 7.44 7.31
CA ASN A 119 -6.55 6.43 7.81
C ASN A 119 -7.27 5.14 8.20
N ARG A 120 -8.50 5.23 8.72
CA ARG A 120 -9.37 4.08 8.95
C ARG A 120 -9.72 3.37 7.64
N GLN A 121 -10.15 4.10 6.62
CA GLN A 121 -10.45 3.53 5.29
C GLN A 121 -9.22 2.85 4.68
N TYR A 122 -8.05 3.47 4.79
CA TYR A 122 -6.79 2.87 4.36
C TYR A 122 -6.49 1.56 5.10
N ALA A 123 -6.71 1.51 6.42
CA ALA A 123 -6.50 0.30 7.21
C ALA A 123 -7.48 -0.82 6.84
N GLU A 124 -8.76 -0.48 6.59
CA GLU A 124 -9.79 -1.41 6.12
C GLU A 124 -9.41 -2.00 4.75
N LEU A 125 -9.04 -1.15 3.77
CA LEU A 125 -8.58 -1.60 2.44
C LEU A 125 -7.31 -2.45 2.52
N GLN A 126 -6.36 -2.10 3.39
CA GLN A 126 -5.17 -2.91 3.61
C GLN A 126 -5.53 -4.29 4.20
N SER A 127 -6.52 -4.34 5.09
CA SER A 127 -7.05 -5.58 5.66
C SER A 127 -7.69 -6.44 4.57
N GLU A 128 -8.59 -5.89 3.77
CA GLU A 128 -9.23 -6.60 2.65
C GLU A 128 -8.20 -7.17 1.67
N TYR A 129 -7.21 -6.38 1.28
CA TYR A 129 -6.14 -6.84 0.41
C TYR A 129 -5.32 -7.99 1.04
N LYS A 130 -5.11 -7.97 2.37
CA LYS A 130 -4.45 -9.09 3.08
C LYS A 130 -5.33 -10.34 3.07
N HIS A 131 -6.65 -10.22 3.24
CA HIS A 131 -7.57 -11.36 3.19
C HIS A 131 -7.67 -12.00 1.80
N LEU A 132 -7.50 -11.21 0.73
CA LEU A 132 -7.45 -11.73 -0.64
C LEU A 132 -6.18 -12.53 -0.95
N ARG A 133 -5.12 -12.38 -0.14
CA ARG A 133 -3.90 -13.18 -0.31
C ARG A 133 -4.16 -14.57 0.26
N ARG A 134 -3.86 -15.61 -0.53
CA ARG A 134 -3.84 -16.98 -0.01
C ARG A 134 -2.86 -17.04 1.17
N TYR A 135 -3.36 -17.45 2.32
CA TYR A 135 -2.54 -17.68 3.49
C TYR A 135 -1.63 -18.88 3.21
N PHE A 136 -0.31 -18.66 3.24
CA PHE A 136 0.68 -19.73 3.19
C PHE A 136 1.29 -19.86 4.58
N GLY A 137 0.75 -20.77 5.39
CA GLY A 137 1.24 -21.08 6.73
C GLY A 137 2.07 -22.36 6.70
N VAL A 138 3.36 -22.27 7.04
CA VAL A 138 4.19 -23.46 7.26
C VAL A 138 3.91 -23.95 8.68
N THR A 139 3.13 -25.03 8.80
CA THR A 139 2.91 -25.70 10.08
C THR A 139 3.72 -26.98 10.15
N ALA A 140 3.87 -27.57 11.35
CA ALA A 140 4.53 -28.87 11.52
C ALA A 140 3.81 -30.01 10.78
N GLN A 141 2.56 -29.79 10.36
CA GLN A 141 1.75 -30.73 9.58
C GLN A 141 1.95 -30.56 8.06
N VAL A 142 2.60 -29.47 7.60
CA VAL A 142 2.94 -29.28 6.18
C VAL A 142 4.26 -30.00 5.88
N PRO A 143 4.29 -30.96 4.94
CA PRO A 143 5.53 -31.64 4.57
C PRO A 143 6.58 -30.62 4.08
N TYR A 144 7.81 -30.72 4.59
CA TYR A 144 8.94 -29.86 4.18
C TYR A 144 9.52 -30.26 2.81
N THR A 145 9.05 -31.35 2.23
CA THR A 145 9.58 -31.91 0.98
C THR A 145 8.55 -31.81 -0.14
N ASP A 146 9.02 -31.53 -1.36
CA ASP A 146 8.20 -31.53 -2.59
C ASP A 146 7.78 -32.96 -3.03
N VAL A 147 7.75 -33.91 -2.09
CA VAL A 147 7.46 -35.33 -2.35
C VAL A 147 6.06 -35.64 -1.87
N TRP A 148 5.17 -35.88 -2.85
CA TRP A 148 3.77 -36.18 -2.62
C TRP A 148 3.60 -37.69 -2.44
N THR A 149 3.00 -38.13 -1.33
CA THR A 149 2.85 -39.55 -0.95
C THR A 149 1.42 -40.08 -1.11
N HIS A 150 0.61 -39.43 -1.96
CA HIS A 150 -0.77 -39.84 -2.23
C HIS A 150 -0.85 -41.15 -2.99
N LYS A 151 -1.83 -41.99 -2.65
CA LYS A 151 -2.07 -43.25 -3.37
C LYS A 151 -2.57 -42.94 -4.80
N PRO A 152 -2.07 -43.63 -5.84
CA PRO A 152 -2.59 -43.50 -7.19
C PRO A 152 -4.06 -43.87 -7.27
N VAL A 153 -4.82 -43.18 -8.12
CA VAL A 153 -6.20 -43.54 -8.42
C VAL A 153 -6.25 -44.93 -9.05
N GLN A 154 -7.03 -45.84 -8.49
CA GLN A 154 -7.18 -47.19 -9.05
C GLN A 154 -7.95 -47.15 -10.38
N TYR A 155 -7.84 -48.21 -11.18
CA TYR A 155 -8.56 -48.29 -12.46
C TYR A 155 -10.07 -48.43 -12.25
N TYR A 156 -10.87 -47.79 -13.13
CA TYR A 156 -12.30 -48.02 -13.27
C TYR A 156 -12.75 -47.76 -14.73
N PRO A 157 -13.88 -48.35 -15.20
CA PRO A 157 -14.38 -48.12 -16.55
C PRO A 157 -14.66 -46.63 -16.82
N GLY A 158 -14.05 -46.07 -17.86
CA GLY A 158 -14.17 -44.64 -18.20
C GLY A 158 -13.14 -43.71 -17.51
N LYS A 159 -12.17 -44.26 -16.78
CA LYS A 159 -11.10 -43.49 -16.13
C LYS A 159 -10.27 -42.65 -17.12
N HIS A 160 -9.99 -41.40 -16.76
CA HIS A 160 -9.08 -40.55 -17.52
C HIS A 160 -7.61 -40.94 -17.28
N PRO A 161 -6.75 -41.02 -18.31
CA PRO A 161 -5.33 -41.41 -18.16
C PRO A 161 -4.53 -40.56 -17.17
N CYS A 162 -4.90 -39.30 -16.96
CA CYS A 162 -4.19 -38.36 -16.09
C CYS A 162 -5.00 -37.95 -14.84
N GLU A 163 -5.94 -38.79 -14.40
CA GLU A 163 -6.74 -38.50 -13.20
C GLU A 163 -5.87 -38.42 -11.94
N LYS A 164 -6.05 -37.34 -11.17
CA LYS A 164 -5.29 -37.07 -9.93
C LYS A 164 -6.10 -37.50 -8.71
N PRO A 165 -5.44 -38.01 -7.64
CA PRO A 165 -6.13 -38.36 -6.40
C PRO A 165 -6.87 -37.16 -5.80
N ALA A 166 -8.09 -37.38 -5.31
CA ALA A 166 -8.88 -36.31 -4.69
C ALA A 166 -8.18 -35.71 -3.46
N GLU A 167 -7.54 -36.55 -2.63
CA GLU A 167 -6.75 -36.12 -1.46
C GLU A 167 -5.58 -35.21 -1.86
N MET A 168 -4.94 -35.49 -3.01
CA MET A 168 -3.90 -34.64 -3.58
C MET A 168 -4.46 -33.28 -3.96
N LEU A 169 -5.59 -33.23 -4.68
CA LEU A 169 -6.21 -31.98 -5.08
C LEU A 169 -6.69 -31.17 -3.88
N GLN A 170 -7.24 -31.83 -2.86
CA GLN A 170 -7.65 -31.20 -1.61
C GLN A 170 -6.47 -30.52 -0.92
N GLN A 171 -5.31 -31.18 -0.83
CA GLN A 171 -4.09 -30.59 -0.29
C GLN A 171 -3.57 -29.40 -1.13
N ILE A 172 -3.76 -29.41 -2.46
CA ILE A 172 -3.37 -28.29 -3.34
C ILE A 172 -4.23 -27.06 -3.10
N ILE A 173 -5.52 -27.22 -2.82
CA ILE A 173 -6.49 -26.12 -2.74
C ILE A 173 -6.74 -25.62 -1.30
N SER A 174 -6.54 -26.48 -0.30
CA SER A 174 -6.56 -26.10 1.13
C SER A 174 -5.33 -25.29 1.52
#